data_AF-A0A9Q1LP62-F1
#
_entry.id   AF-A0A9Q1LP62-F1
#
_cell.length_a   1.000
_cell.length_b   1.000
_cell.length_c   1.000
_cell.angle_alpha   90.00
_cell.angle_beta   90.00
_cell.angle_gamma   90.00
#
_symmetry.space_group_name_H-M   'P 1'
#
loop_
_entity.id
_entity.type
_entity.pdbx_description
1 polymer ?
#
loop_
_entity_poly.entity_id
_entity_poly.type
_entity_poly.pdbx_seq_one_letter_code
_entity_poly.pdbx_strand_id
1 'polypeptide(L)'
;MLKAPQHQVAGHEAAGIGKLGPLVDESGHFYKPLQGDKRGSNEVAFYTSLSTNSEIPEHIQRFFPRFYGTQHIEASDGSGLRPHLVLEDLALGRANPSIMDIKIGSRTWAPESSEKYVEKCLKKDRESSSLPLGFRISGLQIYRSKELGFWKPGKKAAMKLSTEEVKLVLRRFISSNTLDDLDLKPDCAFASTVYGGSTGILSQLLELKAWFEDQTIYHLYSCSILVSFEKELALEGKDPGAQIKLIDFAHVYEGRGVIDHNFLGGLCSLIKFISEILTAPGECKIEVSAKADQKDLTHSANGVVADQKSLTDAVNGVVADQKNLAESDNGVVVDQKNITNSVNGIVADQKNLAESDNGVVVDQKNVTNSVNGVVADQKNLTDSVNGVS
;
A
#
# COMPACT_ATOMS: atom_id res chain seq x y z
N MET A 1 4.75 6.48 -34.35
CA MET A 1 4.19 7.78 -33.91
C MET A 1 4.09 7.76 -32.39
N LEU A 2 4.37 8.87 -31.68
CA LEU A 2 4.27 8.93 -30.22
C LEU A 2 2.84 9.27 -29.78
N LYS A 3 2.36 8.62 -28.73
CA LYS A 3 1.01 8.83 -28.16
C LYS A 3 1.02 8.70 -26.64
N ALA A 4 -0.02 9.20 -25.96
CA ALA A 4 -0.18 8.97 -24.53
C ALA A 4 -0.45 7.48 -24.24
N PRO A 5 0.11 6.90 -23.15
CA PRO A 5 -0.17 5.53 -22.76
C PRO A 5 -1.62 5.38 -22.29
N GLN A 6 -2.37 4.52 -22.97
CA GLN A 6 -3.78 4.27 -22.69
C GLN A 6 -4.02 3.66 -21.29
N HIS A 7 -3.08 2.84 -20.82
CA HIS A 7 -3.22 1.99 -19.63
C HIS A 7 -2.43 2.51 -18.42
N GLN A 8 -2.02 3.78 -18.42
CA GLN A 8 -1.33 4.36 -17.27
C GLN A 8 -2.30 4.47 -16.08
N VAL A 9 -1.91 3.95 -14.91
CA VAL A 9 -2.76 3.94 -13.70
C VAL A 9 -2.30 4.91 -12.61
N ALA A 10 -1.02 5.30 -12.61
CA ALA A 10 -0.41 6.16 -11.61
C ALA A 10 0.65 7.10 -12.25
N GLY A 11 1.33 7.90 -11.41
CA GLY A 11 2.35 8.85 -11.88
C GLY A 11 1.79 10.20 -12.35
N HIS A 12 2.50 10.87 -13.26
CA HIS A 12 2.04 12.09 -13.94
C HIS A 12 1.45 11.67 -15.28
N GLU A 13 0.18 12.00 -15.53
CA GLU A 13 -0.50 11.68 -16.79
C GLU A 13 -0.38 12.85 -17.77
N ALA A 14 -0.23 12.54 -19.06
CA ALA A 14 -0.30 13.51 -20.15
C ALA A 14 -1.75 13.98 -20.46
N ALA A 15 -2.68 13.81 -19.51
CA ALA A 15 -4.11 14.01 -19.71
C ALA A 15 -4.53 15.48 -19.45
N GLY A 16 -4.49 16.30 -20.50
CA GLY A 16 -5.00 17.68 -20.52
C GLY A 16 -4.01 18.67 -21.14
N ILE A 17 -4.51 19.85 -21.52
CA ILE A 17 -3.68 20.92 -22.10
C ILE A 17 -2.60 21.33 -21.09
N GLY A 18 -1.33 21.28 -21.52
CA GLY A 18 -0.19 21.71 -20.71
C GLY A 18 0.26 20.72 -19.62
N LYS A 19 -0.18 19.46 -19.64
CA LYS A 19 0.29 18.44 -18.68
C LYS A 19 1.39 17.56 -19.25
N LEU A 20 2.56 17.65 -18.62
CA LEU A 20 3.69 16.77 -18.92
C LEU A 20 3.43 15.37 -18.36
N GLY A 21 3.51 14.37 -19.22
CA GLY A 21 3.38 12.96 -18.87
C GLY A 21 4.10 12.06 -19.86
N PRO A 22 4.06 10.74 -19.62
CA PRO A 22 4.74 9.79 -20.46
C PRO A 22 4.09 9.63 -21.83
N LEU A 23 4.89 9.12 -22.75
CA LEU A 23 4.49 8.77 -24.11
C LEU A 23 4.87 7.32 -24.39
N VAL A 24 4.24 6.72 -25.40
CA VAL A 24 4.59 5.39 -25.92
C VAL A 24 4.68 5.43 -27.44
N ASP A 25 5.43 4.50 -28.02
CA ASP A 25 5.47 4.26 -29.46
C ASP A 25 4.90 2.87 -29.83
N GLU A 26 4.95 2.52 -31.11
CA GLU A 26 4.50 1.21 -31.61
C GLU A 26 5.60 0.15 -31.55
N SER A 27 6.83 0.53 -31.19
CA SER A 27 7.99 -0.36 -31.04
C SER A 27 8.12 -0.93 -29.63
N GLY A 28 7.23 -0.54 -28.70
CA GLY A 28 7.23 -1.03 -27.33
C GLY A 28 8.06 -0.20 -26.37
N HIS A 29 8.29 1.08 -26.68
CA HIS A 29 8.99 1.99 -25.78
C HIS A 29 8.02 2.87 -24.99
N PHE A 30 8.31 3.02 -23.70
CA PHE A 30 7.68 3.93 -22.76
C PHE A 30 8.65 5.07 -22.42
N TYR A 31 8.30 6.28 -22.85
CA TYR A 31 9.08 7.50 -22.66
C TYR A 31 8.59 8.21 -21.39
N LYS A 32 9.34 8.08 -20.29
CA LYS A 32 9.03 8.72 -19.01
C LYS A 32 9.78 10.06 -18.90
N PRO A 33 9.10 11.22 -18.78
CA PRO A 33 9.78 12.50 -18.63
C PRO A 33 10.68 12.50 -17.41
N LEU A 34 11.92 12.97 -17.55
CA LEU A 34 12.83 13.05 -16.41
C LEU A 34 12.31 14.08 -15.40
N GLN A 35 12.15 13.62 -14.17
CA GLN A 35 11.71 14.47 -13.07
C GLN A 35 12.83 15.44 -12.65
N GLY A 36 12.46 16.67 -12.27
CA GLY A 36 13.38 17.63 -11.67
C GLY A 36 13.90 17.21 -10.29
N ASP A 37 14.76 18.05 -9.71
CA ASP A 37 15.36 17.86 -8.37
C ASP A 37 16.18 16.57 -8.23
N LYS A 38 17.01 16.26 -9.24
CA LYS A 38 17.85 15.04 -9.35
C LYS A 38 17.08 13.70 -9.43
N ARG A 39 15.77 13.67 -9.22
CA ARG A 39 14.96 12.44 -9.28
C ARG A 39 15.09 11.71 -10.62
N GLY A 40 14.99 12.45 -11.72
CA GLY A 40 15.17 11.88 -13.06
C GLY A 40 16.59 11.35 -13.29
N SER A 41 17.61 12.10 -12.88
CA SER A 41 19.01 11.65 -13.01
C SER A 41 19.32 10.43 -12.13
N ASN A 42 18.74 10.34 -10.93
CA ASN A 42 18.89 9.18 -10.05
C ASN A 42 18.27 7.94 -10.68
N GLU A 43 17.08 8.06 -11.27
CA GLU A 43 16.41 6.94 -11.95
C GLU A 43 17.22 6.47 -13.17
N VAL A 44 17.79 7.40 -13.96
CA VAL A 44 18.72 7.06 -15.07
C VAL A 44 19.96 6.34 -14.54
N ALA A 45 20.58 6.85 -13.48
CA ALA A 45 21.76 6.24 -12.88
C ALA A 45 21.49 4.82 -12.38
N PHE A 46 20.33 4.61 -11.74
CA PHE A 46 19.89 3.29 -11.30
C PHE A 46 19.79 2.32 -12.48
N TYR A 47 19.03 2.65 -13.52
CA TYR A 47 18.87 1.77 -14.68
C TYR A 47 20.18 1.53 -15.45
N THR A 48 21.07 2.52 -15.50
CA THR A 48 22.39 2.38 -16.10
C THR A 48 23.27 1.41 -15.30
N SER A 49 23.18 1.46 -13.97
CA SER A 49 23.89 0.51 -13.10
C SER A 49 23.30 -0.90 -13.19
N LEU A 50 21.97 -1.01 -13.34
CA LEU A 50 21.25 -2.29 -13.32
C LEU A 50 21.72 -3.24 -14.44
N SER A 51 21.95 -2.71 -15.65
CA SER A 51 22.37 -3.50 -16.81
C SER A 51 23.82 -3.97 -16.75
N THR A 52 24.63 -3.37 -15.87
CA THR A 52 26.07 -3.68 -15.72
C THR A 52 26.40 -4.35 -14.39
N ASN A 53 25.43 -4.44 -13.47
CA ASN A 53 25.62 -4.99 -12.15
C ASN A 53 25.49 -6.52 -12.15
N SER A 54 26.63 -7.22 -12.12
CA SER A 54 26.71 -8.68 -12.05
C SER A 54 26.27 -9.27 -10.71
N GLU A 55 26.08 -8.45 -9.66
CA GLU A 55 25.59 -8.91 -8.36
C GLU A 55 24.07 -9.17 -8.36
N ILE A 56 23.34 -8.69 -9.38
CA ILE A 56 21.91 -8.93 -9.51
C ILE A 56 21.68 -10.18 -10.38
N PRO A 57 21.13 -11.27 -9.83
CA PRO A 57 20.91 -12.50 -10.58
C PRO A 57 20.01 -12.27 -11.79
N GLU A 58 20.26 -13.00 -12.89
CA GLU A 58 19.49 -12.88 -14.14
C GLU A 58 17.97 -13.09 -13.93
N HIS A 59 17.59 -14.05 -13.08
CA HIS A 59 16.19 -14.31 -12.74
C HIS A 59 15.52 -13.15 -11.99
N ILE A 60 16.29 -12.28 -11.32
CA ILE A 60 15.78 -11.07 -10.66
C ILE A 60 15.69 -9.89 -11.64
N GLN A 61 16.61 -9.78 -12.60
CA GLN A 61 16.60 -8.70 -13.60
C GLN A 61 15.29 -8.64 -14.38
N ARG A 62 14.61 -9.78 -14.56
CA ARG A 62 13.29 -9.85 -15.23
C ARG A 62 12.20 -9.04 -14.52
N PHE A 63 12.35 -8.70 -13.23
CA PHE A 63 11.39 -7.87 -12.51
C PHE A 63 11.54 -6.38 -12.80
N PHE A 64 12.55 -5.97 -13.57
CA PHE A 64 12.74 -4.58 -13.97
C PHE A 64 12.30 -4.39 -15.42
N PRO A 65 11.72 -3.23 -15.79
CA PRO A 65 11.50 -2.87 -17.19
C PRO A 65 12.85 -2.76 -17.90
N ARG A 66 12.92 -3.22 -19.15
CA ARG A 66 14.13 -3.04 -19.96
C ARG A 66 14.43 -1.55 -20.15
N PHE A 67 15.71 -1.18 -20.00
CA PHE A 67 16.18 0.19 -20.21
C PHE A 67 16.84 0.34 -21.58
N TYR A 68 16.43 1.38 -22.32
CA TYR A 68 16.91 1.67 -23.69
C TYR A 68 17.73 2.97 -23.76
N GLY A 69 18.06 3.56 -22.61
CA GLY A 69 18.78 4.84 -22.55
C GLY A 69 17.86 6.03 -22.36
N THR A 70 18.37 7.21 -22.69
CA THR A 70 17.64 8.48 -22.60
C THR A 70 17.54 9.15 -23.95
N GLN A 71 16.44 9.85 -24.21
CA GLN A 71 16.24 10.57 -25.47
C GLN A 71 15.56 11.92 -25.22
N HIS A 72 15.87 12.92 -26.06
CA HIS A 72 15.11 14.16 -26.12
C HIS A 72 13.91 13.98 -27.05
N ILE A 73 12.71 14.18 -26.51
CA ILE A 73 11.44 13.98 -27.21
C ILE A 73 10.59 15.23 -27.02
N GLU A 74 9.79 15.56 -28.02
CA GLU A 74 8.80 16.64 -27.93
C GLU A 74 7.84 16.33 -26.77
N ALA A 75 7.79 17.23 -25.78
CA ALA A 75 7.03 17.02 -24.58
C ALA A 75 5.52 16.97 -24.85
N SER A 76 4.82 16.11 -24.11
CA SER A 76 3.36 15.96 -24.24
C SER A 76 2.57 17.24 -23.92
N ASP A 77 3.19 18.20 -23.22
CA ASP A 77 2.61 19.49 -22.87
C ASP A 77 2.86 20.59 -23.91
N GLY A 78 3.61 20.30 -24.98
CA GLY A 78 4.00 21.27 -26.00
C GLY A 78 5.11 22.22 -25.55
N SER A 79 5.83 21.93 -24.46
CA SER A 79 6.93 22.76 -23.97
C SER A 79 8.26 22.60 -24.72
N GLY A 80 8.25 21.92 -25.88
CA GLY A 80 9.44 21.63 -26.67
C GLY A 80 10.12 20.31 -26.28
N LEU A 81 11.35 20.13 -26.76
CA LEU A 81 12.16 18.95 -26.45
C LEU A 81 12.50 18.87 -24.96
N ARG A 82 12.12 17.76 -24.32
CA ARG A 82 12.47 17.42 -22.94
C ARG A 82 13.22 16.08 -22.88
N PRO A 83 14.13 15.90 -21.91
CA PRO A 83 14.77 14.61 -21.71
C PRO A 83 13.78 13.60 -21.13
N HIS A 84 13.76 12.40 -21.70
CA HIS A 84 12.95 11.27 -21.29
C HIS A 84 13.84 10.05 -21.05
N LEU A 85 13.49 9.27 -20.04
CA LEU A 85 13.94 7.90 -19.84
C LEU A 85 13.16 6.98 -20.79
N VAL A 86 13.85 6.11 -21.52
CA VAL A 86 13.22 5.17 -22.46
C VAL A 86 13.23 3.78 -21.85
N LEU A 87 12.03 3.27 -21.54
CA LEU A 87 11.79 1.99 -20.89
C LEU A 87 10.96 1.05 -21.78
N GLU A 88 10.86 -0.21 -21.40
CA GLU A 88 9.89 -1.16 -21.95
C GLU A 88 8.45 -0.73 -21.63
N ASP A 89 7.59 -0.70 -22.65
CA ASP A 89 6.14 -0.57 -22.46
C ASP A 89 5.53 -1.90 -22.04
N LEU A 90 5.27 -2.02 -20.73
CA LEU A 90 4.71 -3.22 -20.11
C LEU A 90 3.25 -3.52 -20.51
N ALA A 91 2.56 -2.57 -21.14
CA ALA A 91 1.20 -2.72 -21.60
C ALA A 91 1.12 -3.00 -23.11
N LEU A 92 2.25 -3.02 -23.84
CA LEU A 92 2.26 -3.29 -25.27
C LEU A 92 1.66 -4.67 -25.57
N GLY A 93 0.79 -4.71 -26.58
CA GLY A 93 0.15 -5.95 -27.04
C GLY A 93 -0.94 -6.47 -26.10
N ARG A 94 -1.20 -5.80 -24.98
CA ARG A 94 -2.31 -6.14 -24.08
C ARG A 94 -3.55 -5.36 -24.48
N ALA A 95 -4.64 -6.06 -24.78
CA ALA A 95 -5.87 -5.44 -25.27
C ALA A 95 -6.64 -4.79 -24.13
N ASN A 96 -6.82 -5.51 -23.02
CA ASN A 96 -7.65 -5.10 -21.91
C ASN A 96 -7.00 -5.44 -20.55
N PRO A 97 -5.79 -4.93 -20.27
CA PRO A 97 -5.06 -5.31 -19.07
C PRO A 97 -5.69 -4.70 -17.82
N SER A 98 -5.89 -5.54 -16.81
CA SER A 98 -6.06 -5.07 -15.43
C SER A 98 -4.67 -4.77 -14.85
N ILE A 99 -4.47 -3.57 -14.32
CA ILE A 99 -3.17 -3.09 -13.83
C ILE A 99 -3.32 -2.44 -12.45
N MET A 100 -2.41 -2.74 -11.53
CA MET A 100 -2.36 -2.16 -10.19
C MET A 100 -0.94 -1.69 -9.86
N ASP A 101 -0.80 -0.43 -9.48
CA ASP A 101 0.43 0.15 -8.94
C ASP A 101 0.38 0.10 -7.41
N ILE A 102 1.20 -0.75 -6.81
CA ILE A 102 1.28 -0.94 -5.37
C ILE A 102 2.60 -0.37 -4.88
N LYS A 103 2.54 0.74 -4.15
CA LYS A 103 3.73 1.35 -3.55
C LYS A 103 4.09 0.62 -2.27
N ILE A 104 5.34 0.17 -2.18
CA ILE A 104 5.83 -0.70 -1.10
C ILE A 104 6.64 0.11 -0.08
N GLY A 105 6.50 -0.27 1.19
CA GLY A 105 7.17 0.33 2.35
C GLY A 105 6.18 1.05 3.27
N SER A 106 6.39 0.90 4.59
CA SER A 106 5.65 1.66 5.61
C SER A 106 6.06 3.13 5.66
N ARG A 107 7.26 3.44 5.14
CA ARG A 107 7.74 4.79 4.87
C ARG A 107 8.14 4.96 3.41
N THR A 108 7.83 6.11 2.83
CA THR A 108 8.17 6.45 1.43
C THR A 108 9.27 7.51 1.29
N TRP A 109 10.01 7.75 2.37
CA TRP A 109 11.15 8.66 2.44
C TRP A 109 12.38 7.94 3.01
N ALA A 110 13.56 8.30 2.50
CA ALA A 110 14.85 7.83 3.00
C ALA A 110 15.36 8.74 4.13
N PRO A 111 16.14 8.23 5.09
CA PRO A 111 16.76 9.04 6.16
C PRO A 111 17.53 10.27 5.63
N GLU A 112 18.15 10.15 4.47
CA GLU A 112 18.93 11.19 3.79
C GLU A 112 18.05 12.22 3.04
N SER A 113 16.73 12.10 3.10
CA SER A 113 15.81 13.03 2.44
C SER A 113 15.76 14.38 3.14
N SER A 114 15.44 15.44 2.39
CA SER A 114 15.21 16.76 2.98
C SER A 114 14.00 16.77 3.91
N GLU A 115 14.04 17.57 4.96
CA GLU A 115 12.95 17.68 5.95
C GLU A 115 11.59 17.96 5.30
N LYS A 116 11.55 18.87 4.32
CA LYS A 116 10.34 19.19 3.56
C LYS A 116 9.79 17.98 2.78
N TYR A 117 10.66 17.12 2.25
CA TYR A 117 10.23 15.90 1.57
C TYR A 117 9.74 14.86 2.57
N VAL A 118 10.44 14.70 3.69
CA VAL A 118 10.05 13.82 4.80
C VAL A 118 8.66 14.18 5.32
N GLU A 119 8.40 15.45 5.65
CA GLU A 119 7.10 15.91 6.14
C GLU A 119 5.97 15.62 5.14
N LYS A 120 6.22 15.90 3.85
CA LYS A 120 5.28 15.61 2.76
C LYS A 120 4.97 14.11 2.64
N CYS A 121 5.98 13.25 2.77
CA CYS A 121 5.80 11.80 2.70
C CYS A 121 5.11 11.26 3.95
N LEU A 122 5.54 11.68 5.14
CA LEU A 122 4.91 11.31 6.42
C LEU A 122 3.41 11.62 6.43
N LYS A 123 3.00 12.80 5.96
CA LYS A 123 1.58 13.13 5.85
C LYS A 123 0.82 12.12 5.00
N LYS A 124 1.35 11.78 3.81
CA LYS A 124 0.72 10.82 2.90
C LYS A 124 0.74 9.39 3.45
N ASP A 125 1.82 9.01 4.10
CA ASP A 125 1.99 7.66 4.64
C ASP A 125 1.00 7.43 5.79
N ARG A 126 0.74 8.46 6.62
CA ARG A 126 -0.29 8.45 7.68
C ARG A 126 -1.73 8.46 7.16
N GLU A 127 -1.98 9.17 6.06
CA GLU A 127 -3.31 9.28 5.44
C GLU A 127 -3.65 8.11 4.48
N SER A 128 -2.83 7.06 4.45
CA SER A 128 -3.00 5.91 3.55
C SER A 128 -2.76 4.58 4.26
N SER A 129 -2.96 3.49 3.53
CA SER A 129 -2.65 2.12 3.98
C SER A 129 -1.16 1.85 4.17
N SER A 130 -0.25 2.76 3.82
CA SER A 130 1.20 2.52 3.87
C SER A 130 1.67 2.20 5.29
N LEU A 131 1.28 3.01 6.27
CA LEU A 131 1.69 2.81 7.66
C LEU A 131 1.11 1.51 8.26
N PRO A 132 -0.20 1.21 8.17
CA PRO A 132 -0.75 -0.01 8.75
C PRO A 132 -0.46 -1.30 7.97
N LEU A 133 -0.27 -1.24 6.64
CA LEU A 133 -0.06 -2.44 5.82
C LEU A 133 1.38 -2.61 5.32
N GLY A 134 2.23 -1.60 5.42
CA GLY A 134 3.53 -1.58 4.76
C GLY A 134 3.45 -1.39 3.25
N PHE A 135 2.27 -1.10 2.69
CA PHE A 135 2.08 -0.75 1.28
C PHE A 135 0.77 0.01 1.05
N ARG A 136 0.64 0.66 -0.10
CA ARG A 136 -0.63 1.29 -0.55
C ARG A 136 -0.85 1.10 -2.04
N ILE A 137 -2.11 1.11 -2.46
CA ILE A 137 -2.45 1.16 -3.89
C ILE A 137 -2.35 2.63 -4.36
N SER A 138 -1.42 2.94 -5.25
CA SER A 138 -1.20 4.31 -5.76
C SER A 138 -2.01 4.62 -7.01
N GLY A 139 -2.51 3.58 -7.69
CA GLY A 139 -3.38 3.67 -8.85
C GLY A 139 -3.75 2.28 -9.35
N LEU A 140 -4.89 2.15 -10.01
CA LEU A 140 -5.31 0.90 -10.60
C LEU A 140 -6.31 1.12 -11.73
N GLN A 141 -6.41 0.12 -12.61
CA GLN A 141 -7.52 -0.08 -13.51
C GLN A 141 -7.90 -1.57 -13.50
N ILE A 142 -9.19 -1.86 -13.47
CA ILE A 142 -9.72 -3.22 -13.55
C ILE A 142 -10.62 -3.30 -14.78
N TYR A 143 -10.30 -4.20 -15.71
CA TYR A 143 -11.20 -4.47 -16.83
C TYR A 143 -12.47 -5.16 -16.33
N ARG A 144 -13.64 -4.64 -16.71
CA ARG A 144 -14.94 -5.20 -16.33
C ARG A 144 -15.46 -6.12 -17.42
N SER A 145 -15.87 -5.53 -18.53
CA SER A 145 -16.35 -6.17 -19.76
C SER A 145 -16.21 -5.20 -20.93
N LYS A 146 -16.54 -5.65 -22.14
CA LYS A 146 -16.51 -4.82 -23.35
C LYS A 146 -17.50 -3.65 -23.28
N GLU A 147 -18.62 -3.84 -22.59
CA GLU A 147 -19.70 -2.85 -22.43
C GLU A 147 -19.39 -1.83 -21.31
N LEU A 148 -18.81 -2.29 -20.20
CA LEU A 148 -18.55 -1.46 -19.02
C LEU A 148 -17.14 -0.84 -19.01
N GLY A 149 -16.24 -1.32 -19.89
CA GLY A 149 -14.87 -0.88 -19.98
C GLY A 149 -14.09 -1.11 -18.69
N PHE A 150 -13.36 -0.09 -18.24
CA PHE A 150 -12.50 -0.16 -17.05
C PHE A 150 -13.15 0.51 -15.84
N TRP A 151 -12.92 -0.05 -14.66
CA TRP A 151 -13.01 0.71 -13.41
C TRP A 151 -11.63 1.26 -13.09
N LYS A 152 -11.49 2.59 -13.15
CA LYS A 152 -10.24 3.32 -12.88
C LYS A 152 -10.54 4.46 -11.89
N PRO A 153 -10.44 4.25 -10.57
CA PRO A 153 -10.62 5.33 -9.62
C PRO A 153 -9.51 6.38 -9.78
N GLY A 154 -9.84 7.65 -9.50
CA GLY A 154 -8.85 8.72 -9.58
C GLY A 154 -7.70 8.51 -8.58
N LYS A 155 -6.51 8.99 -8.93
CA LYS A 155 -5.27 8.85 -8.11
C LYS A 155 -5.46 9.14 -6.62
N LYS A 156 -6.15 10.24 -6.28
CA LYS A 156 -6.40 10.62 -4.88
C LYS A 156 -7.33 9.63 -4.16
N ALA A 157 -8.29 9.03 -4.86
CA ALA A 157 -9.20 8.04 -4.30
C ALA A 157 -8.47 6.72 -4.06
N ALA A 158 -7.70 6.24 -5.04
CA ALA A 158 -6.89 5.03 -4.89
C ALA A 158 -5.91 5.12 -3.70
N MET A 159 -5.22 6.26 -3.56
CA MET A 159 -4.28 6.49 -2.45
C MET A 159 -4.93 6.54 -1.06
N LYS A 160 -6.23 6.82 -0.98
CA LYS A 160 -6.98 6.99 0.28
C LYS A 160 -7.74 5.73 0.70
N LEU A 161 -7.60 4.63 -0.04
CA LEU A 161 -8.21 3.36 0.34
C LEU A 161 -7.70 2.94 1.72
N SER A 162 -8.66 2.71 2.62
CA SER A 162 -8.45 2.11 3.93
C SER A 162 -7.93 0.68 3.80
N THR A 163 -7.47 0.12 4.92
CA THR A 163 -7.00 -1.27 4.99
C THR A 163 -8.03 -2.27 4.47
N GLU A 164 -9.30 -2.13 4.85
CA GLU A 164 -10.36 -3.06 4.42
C GLU A 164 -10.70 -2.89 2.94
N GLU A 165 -10.73 -1.65 2.44
CA GLU A 165 -10.93 -1.38 1.02
C GLU A 165 -9.78 -1.94 0.18
N VAL A 166 -8.53 -1.86 0.65
CA VAL A 166 -7.38 -2.48 -0.03
C VAL A 166 -7.56 -3.99 -0.14
N LYS A 167 -7.96 -4.68 0.93
CA LYS A 167 -8.25 -6.13 0.87
C LYS A 167 -9.35 -6.45 -0.13
N LEU A 168 -10.42 -5.66 -0.12
CA LEU A 168 -11.54 -5.83 -1.05
C LEU A 168 -11.09 -5.62 -2.49
N VAL A 169 -10.25 -4.61 -2.75
CA VAL A 169 -9.70 -4.32 -4.08
C VAL A 169 -8.77 -5.44 -4.55
N LEU A 170 -7.91 -5.98 -3.68
CA LEU A 170 -7.04 -7.12 -4.03
C LEU A 170 -7.85 -8.36 -4.43
N ARG A 171 -9.01 -8.60 -3.80
CA ARG A 171 -9.94 -9.65 -4.20
C ARG A 171 -10.65 -9.30 -5.51
N ARG A 172 -11.22 -8.09 -5.61
CA ARG A 172 -11.94 -7.65 -6.82
C ARG A 172 -11.04 -7.64 -8.06
N PHE A 173 -9.74 -7.39 -7.90
CA PHE A 173 -8.76 -7.42 -8.98
C PHE A 173 -8.71 -8.76 -9.72
N ILE A 174 -8.98 -9.87 -9.04
CA ILE A 174 -8.96 -11.23 -9.61
C ILE A 174 -10.36 -11.87 -9.66
N SER A 175 -11.42 -11.05 -9.63
CA SER A 175 -12.80 -11.53 -9.71
C SER A 175 -13.36 -11.49 -11.13
N SER A 176 -14.30 -12.40 -11.42
CA SER A 176 -15.07 -12.36 -12.65
C SER A 176 -16.17 -11.28 -12.59
N ASN A 177 -16.85 -11.19 -11.44
CA ASN A 177 -17.95 -10.26 -11.22
C ASN A 177 -17.55 -8.77 -11.21
N THR A 178 -18.44 -7.91 -11.72
CA THR A 178 -18.18 -6.48 -11.93
C THR A 178 -18.53 -5.62 -10.71
N LEU A 179 -17.92 -4.44 -10.61
CA LEU A 179 -18.08 -3.52 -9.48
C LEU A 179 -19.49 -2.92 -9.32
N ASP A 180 -20.26 -2.85 -10.40
CA ASP A 180 -21.60 -2.23 -10.38
C ASP A 180 -22.64 -3.12 -9.67
N ASP A 181 -22.32 -4.39 -9.42
CA ASP A 181 -23.01 -5.20 -8.41
C ASP A 181 -22.46 -4.82 -7.03
N LEU A 182 -22.95 -3.69 -6.52
CA LEU A 182 -22.54 -3.10 -5.23
C LEU A 182 -22.76 -4.06 -4.05
N ASP A 183 -23.64 -5.04 -4.21
CA ASP A 183 -23.95 -6.06 -3.19
C ASP A 183 -23.20 -7.39 -3.40
N LEU A 184 -22.52 -7.58 -4.54
CA LEU A 184 -21.81 -8.83 -4.81
C LEU A 184 -20.37 -8.79 -4.29
N LYS A 185 -20.17 -9.61 -3.26
CA LYS A 185 -18.87 -10.02 -2.76
C LYS A 185 -17.96 -10.49 -3.91
N PRO A 186 -16.67 -10.09 -3.93
CA PRO A 186 -15.71 -10.58 -4.91
C PRO A 186 -15.65 -12.12 -4.91
N ASP A 187 -15.90 -12.72 -6.06
CA ASP A 187 -15.91 -14.19 -6.23
C ASP A 187 -14.51 -14.82 -6.26
N CYS A 188 -13.48 -13.99 -6.48
CA CYS A 188 -12.09 -14.40 -6.62
C CYS A 188 -11.85 -15.49 -7.69
N ALA A 189 -12.68 -15.52 -8.74
CA ALA A 189 -12.69 -16.59 -9.73
C ALA A 189 -11.33 -16.87 -10.39
N PHE A 190 -10.48 -15.85 -10.53
CA PHE A 190 -9.16 -15.96 -11.16
C PHE A 190 -8.00 -16.05 -10.15
N ALA A 191 -8.28 -16.27 -8.85
CA ALA A 191 -7.24 -16.36 -7.84
C ALA A 191 -6.20 -17.43 -8.20
N SER A 192 -6.64 -18.64 -8.55
CA SER A 192 -5.73 -19.76 -8.87
C SER A 192 -4.85 -19.51 -10.10
N THR A 193 -5.37 -18.84 -11.13
CA THR A 193 -4.66 -18.62 -12.40
C THR A 193 -3.83 -17.33 -12.44
N VAL A 194 -4.21 -16.30 -11.68
CA VAL A 194 -3.48 -15.02 -11.61
C VAL A 194 -2.54 -14.99 -10.42
N TYR A 195 -3.05 -15.22 -9.21
CA TYR A 195 -2.22 -15.19 -8.00
C TYR A 195 -1.48 -16.52 -7.78
N GLY A 196 -2.13 -17.65 -8.07
CA GLY A 196 -1.60 -19.00 -7.86
C GLY A 196 -0.79 -19.54 -9.04
N GLY A 197 -0.34 -20.79 -8.91
CA GLY A 197 0.50 -21.45 -9.92
C GLY A 197 1.99 -21.11 -9.81
N SER A 198 2.82 -21.89 -10.50
CA SER A 198 4.29 -21.74 -10.46
C SER A 198 4.80 -20.45 -11.11
N THR A 199 4.00 -19.85 -11.99
CA THR A 199 4.29 -18.59 -12.67
C THR A 199 3.40 -17.43 -12.23
N GLY A 200 2.47 -17.66 -11.28
CA GLY A 200 1.56 -16.62 -10.79
C GLY A 200 2.24 -15.53 -9.96
N ILE A 201 1.46 -14.51 -9.60
CA ILE A 201 1.94 -13.35 -8.85
C ILE A 201 2.58 -13.76 -7.52
N LEU A 202 2.01 -14.73 -6.79
CA LEU A 202 2.58 -15.15 -5.50
C LEU A 202 3.98 -15.75 -5.66
N SER A 203 4.19 -16.60 -6.66
CA SER A 203 5.50 -17.21 -6.95
C SER A 203 6.54 -16.14 -7.28
N GLN A 204 6.17 -15.17 -8.12
CA GLN A 204 7.02 -14.03 -8.49
C GLN A 204 7.37 -13.15 -7.28
N LEU A 205 6.41 -12.87 -6.39
CA LEU A 205 6.65 -12.09 -5.17
C LEU A 205 7.56 -12.84 -4.19
N LEU A 206 7.42 -14.16 -4.06
CA LEU A 206 8.29 -14.98 -3.21
C LEU A 206 9.73 -15.01 -3.72
N GLU A 207 9.93 -15.02 -5.04
CA GLU A 207 11.26 -14.90 -5.65
C GLU A 207 11.88 -13.52 -5.39
N LEU A 208 11.12 -12.44 -5.56
CA LEU A 208 11.57 -11.11 -5.15
C LEU A 208 11.89 -11.06 -3.65
N LYS A 209 11.04 -11.66 -2.80
CA LYS A 209 11.26 -11.70 -1.35
C LYS A 209 12.58 -12.36 -1.01
N ALA A 210 12.87 -13.53 -1.58
CA ALA A 210 14.12 -14.23 -1.36
C ALA A 210 15.34 -13.34 -1.70
N TRP A 211 15.27 -12.58 -2.79
CA TRP A 211 16.31 -11.61 -3.11
C TRP A 211 16.39 -10.45 -2.11
N PHE A 212 15.25 -9.89 -1.66
CA PHE A 212 15.23 -8.81 -0.67
C PHE A 212 15.64 -9.23 0.75
N GLU A 213 15.61 -10.53 1.06
CA GLU A 213 16.14 -11.07 2.31
C GLU A 213 17.68 -11.05 2.37
N ASP A 214 18.34 -11.15 1.22
CA ASP A 214 19.80 -11.27 1.11
C ASP A 214 20.48 -10.00 0.57
N GLN A 215 19.85 -9.31 -0.39
CA GLN A 215 20.50 -8.19 -1.07
C GLN A 215 20.72 -7.02 -0.11
N THR A 216 21.91 -6.44 -0.18
CA THR A 216 22.30 -5.25 0.58
C THR A 216 22.78 -4.11 -0.31
N ILE A 217 22.48 -4.20 -1.61
CA ILE A 217 22.98 -3.32 -2.66
C ILE A 217 22.13 -2.05 -2.68
N TYR A 218 20.80 -2.18 -2.57
CA TYR A 218 19.86 -1.09 -2.73
C TYR A 218 18.84 -1.01 -1.60
N HIS A 219 18.53 0.22 -1.20
CA HIS A 219 17.30 0.58 -0.48
C HIS A 219 16.37 1.34 -1.43
N LEU A 220 15.14 0.85 -1.60
CA LEU A 220 14.13 1.34 -2.51
C LEU A 220 13.03 2.07 -1.74
N TYR A 221 13.02 3.40 -1.81
CA TYR A 221 11.96 4.22 -1.23
C TYR A 221 11.00 4.71 -2.30
N SER A 222 9.70 4.80 -1.96
CA SER A 222 8.68 5.26 -2.90
C SER A 222 8.66 4.46 -4.22
N CYS A 223 9.17 3.23 -4.21
CA CYS A 223 9.16 2.29 -5.31
C CYS A 223 7.83 1.53 -5.31
N SER A 224 7.37 1.11 -6.49
CA SER A 224 6.14 0.35 -6.63
C SER A 224 6.38 -1.01 -7.27
N ILE A 225 5.54 -1.98 -6.91
CA ILE A 225 5.30 -3.20 -7.67
C ILE A 225 4.09 -2.94 -8.56
N LEU A 226 4.29 -2.99 -9.87
CA LEU A 226 3.24 -2.97 -10.87
C LEU A 226 2.78 -4.40 -11.15
N VAL A 227 1.53 -4.71 -10.83
CA VAL A 227 0.89 -6.00 -11.11
C VAL A 227 0.02 -5.84 -12.35
N SER A 228 0.12 -6.75 -13.32
CA SER A 228 -0.78 -6.76 -14.47
C SER A 228 -1.12 -8.16 -14.96
N PHE A 229 -2.31 -8.29 -15.55
CA PHE A 229 -2.77 -9.50 -16.24
C PHE A 229 -3.89 -9.17 -17.24
N GLU A 230 -4.14 -10.07 -18.19
CA GLU A 230 -5.24 -9.97 -19.17
C GLU A 230 -6.47 -10.74 -18.68
N LYS A 231 -7.52 -10.03 -18.28
CA LYS A 231 -8.73 -10.65 -17.73
C LYS A 231 -9.50 -11.46 -18.76
N GLU A 232 -9.52 -11.04 -20.02
CA GLU A 232 -10.19 -11.77 -21.09
C GLU A 232 -9.55 -13.14 -21.34
N LEU A 233 -8.23 -13.23 -21.31
CA LEU A 233 -7.53 -14.51 -21.40
C LEU A 233 -7.85 -15.42 -20.21
N ALA A 234 -7.95 -14.85 -18.99
CA ALA A 234 -8.39 -15.61 -17.81
C ALA A 234 -9.82 -16.16 -17.97
N LEU A 235 -10.74 -15.38 -18.52
CA LEU A 235 -12.13 -15.78 -18.81
C LEU A 235 -12.20 -16.91 -19.85
N GLU A 236 -11.30 -16.90 -20.83
CA GLU A 236 -11.16 -17.95 -21.84
C GLU A 236 -10.43 -19.21 -21.35
N GLY A 237 -9.99 -19.23 -20.07
CA GLY A 237 -9.21 -20.33 -19.51
C GLY A 237 -7.79 -20.44 -20.07
N LYS A 238 -7.27 -19.37 -20.69
CA LYS A 238 -5.90 -19.26 -21.20
C LYS A 238 -4.99 -18.66 -20.13
N ASP A 239 -3.68 -18.69 -20.38
CA ASP A 239 -2.70 -17.99 -19.56
C ASP A 239 -2.98 -16.47 -19.59
N PRO A 240 -3.32 -15.84 -18.44
CA PRO A 240 -3.59 -14.41 -18.40
C PRO A 240 -2.33 -13.55 -18.50
N GLY A 241 -1.14 -14.15 -18.57
CA GLY A 241 0.14 -13.44 -18.64
C GLY A 241 0.33 -12.56 -17.41
N ALA A 242 0.02 -13.09 -16.23
CA ALA A 242 0.13 -12.40 -14.95
C ALA A 242 1.61 -12.11 -14.64
N GLN A 243 1.93 -10.84 -14.39
CA GLN A 243 3.32 -10.43 -14.16
C GLN A 243 3.42 -9.34 -13.09
N ILE A 244 4.57 -9.29 -12.43
CA ILE A 244 4.99 -8.16 -11.61
C ILE A 244 6.23 -7.48 -12.19
N LYS A 245 6.31 -6.16 -12.03
CA LYS A 245 7.52 -5.37 -12.32
C LYS A 245 7.75 -4.33 -11.22
N LEU A 246 8.99 -4.12 -10.83
CA LEU A 246 9.40 -3.00 -9.99
C LEU A 246 9.51 -1.74 -10.86
N ILE A 247 8.96 -0.62 -10.38
CA ILE A 247 8.97 0.67 -11.08
C ILE A 247 9.18 1.84 -10.12
N ASP A 248 9.46 3.02 -10.67
CA ASP A 248 9.67 4.29 -9.98
C ASP A 248 10.95 4.36 -9.12
N PHE A 249 12.12 4.34 -9.79
CA PHE A 249 13.44 4.28 -9.14
C PHE A 249 14.09 5.65 -8.89
N ALA A 250 13.28 6.70 -8.72
CA ALA A 250 13.78 8.05 -8.44
C ALA A 250 14.44 8.19 -7.04
N HIS A 251 14.11 7.28 -6.12
CA HIS A 251 14.52 7.32 -4.72
C HIS A 251 15.18 5.99 -4.30
N VAL A 252 16.18 5.56 -5.09
CA VAL A 252 17.05 4.43 -4.77
C VAL A 252 18.33 4.92 -4.11
N TYR A 253 18.73 4.25 -3.04
CA TYR A 253 19.91 4.57 -2.24
C TYR A 253 20.78 3.33 -2.09
N GLU A 254 22.09 3.51 -1.87
CA GLU A 254 23.00 2.41 -1.59
C GLU A 254 22.66 1.76 -0.24
N GLY A 255 22.54 0.43 -0.22
CA GLY A 255 22.18 -0.32 0.98
C GLY A 255 23.32 -0.42 2.01
N ARG A 256 24.58 -0.18 1.58
CA ARG A 256 25.77 -0.16 2.44
C ARG A 256 25.92 -1.40 3.34
N GLY A 257 25.61 -2.58 2.80
CA GLY A 257 25.71 -3.84 3.54
C GLY A 257 24.51 -4.13 4.47
N VAL A 258 23.45 -3.32 4.40
CA VAL A 258 22.21 -3.53 5.17
C VAL A 258 21.06 -3.86 4.22
N ILE A 259 20.22 -4.82 4.60
CA ILE A 259 19.02 -5.18 3.84
C ILE A 259 17.98 -4.06 3.85
N ASP A 260 17.15 -4.00 2.82
CA ASP A 260 16.00 -3.10 2.80
C ASP A 260 14.81 -3.66 3.61
N HIS A 261 14.90 -3.54 4.93
CA HIS A 261 13.85 -3.96 5.85
C HIS A 261 12.50 -3.26 5.61
N ASN A 262 12.51 -2.02 5.09
CA ASN A 262 11.29 -1.28 4.80
C ASN A 262 10.54 -1.89 3.61
N PHE A 263 11.26 -2.12 2.51
CA PHE A 263 10.68 -2.75 1.32
C PHE A 263 10.29 -4.20 1.61
N LEU A 264 11.17 -4.97 2.25
CA LEU A 264 10.93 -6.37 2.62
C LEU A 264 9.70 -6.52 3.52
N GLY A 265 9.52 -5.66 4.52
CA GLY A 265 8.35 -5.68 5.39
C GLY A 265 7.04 -5.47 4.62
N GLY A 266 7.01 -4.48 3.72
CA GLY A 266 5.86 -4.24 2.84
C GLY A 266 5.57 -5.38 1.86
N LEU A 267 6.62 -5.98 1.29
CA LEU A 267 6.53 -7.13 0.40
C LEU A 267 5.98 -8.37 1.12
N CYS A 268 6.47 -8.68 2.32
CA CYS A 268 5.97 -9.77 3.15
C CYS A 268 4.48 -9.60 3.50
N SER A 269 4.07 -8.36 3.82
CA SER A 269 2.67 -8.04 4.06
C SER A 269 1.80 -8.28 2.81
N LEU A 270 2.22 -7.79 1.65
CA LEU A 270 1.51 -8.01 0.38
C LEU A 270 1.39 -9.51 0.04
N ILE A 271 2.48 -10.26 0.23
CA ILE A 271 2.50 -11.72 0.05
C ILE A 271 1.46 -12.38 0.95
N LYS A 272 1.39 -12.00 2.24
CA LYS A 272 0.40 -12.54 3.17
C LYS A 272 -1.03 -12.34 2.66
N PHE A 273 -1.38 -11.12 2.23
CA PHE A 273 -2.72 -10.85 1.70
C PHE A 273 -3.05 -11.68 0.46
N ILE A 274 -2.10 -11.80 -0.48
CA ILE A 274 -2.31 -12.59 -1.70
C ILE A 274 -2.42 -14.08 -1.38
N SER A 275 -1.59 -14.60 -0.46
CA SER A 275 -1.68 -15.99 0.01
C SER A 275 -3.01 -16.28 0.70
N GLU A 276 -3.50 -15.38 1.55
CA GLU A 276 -4.81 -15.53 2.21
C GLU A 276 -5.98 -15.58 1.21
N ILE A 277 -5.91 -14.76 0.14
CA ILE A 277 -6.92 -14.80 -0.93
C ILE A 277 -6.91 -16.15 -1.65
N LEU A 278 -5.74 -16.77 -1.83
CA LEU A 278 -5.62 -18.09 -2.43
C LEU A 278 -6.11 -19.23 -1.54
N THR A 279 -5.82 -19.17 -0.24
CA THR A 279 -6.22 -20.23 0.71
C THR A 279 -7.67 -20.11 1.15
N ALA A 280 -8.21 -18.89 1.16
CA ALA A 280 -9.58 -18.60 1.59
C ALA A 280 -10.26 -17.56 0.66
N PRO A 281 -10.53 -17.92 -0.62
CA PRO A 281 -11.16 -17.01 -1.58
C PRO A 281 -12.58 -16.59 -1.16
N GLY A 282 -13.28 -17.46 -0.41
CA GLY A 282 -14.65 -17.22 0.08
C GLY A 282 -14.75 -16.53 1.45
N GLU A 283 -13.68 -16.40 2.24
CA GLU A 283 -13.73 -15.73 3.55
C GLU A 283 -13.43 -14.24 3.40
N CYS A 284 -14.48 -13.43 3.28
CA CYS A 284 -14.39 -11.99 3.46
C CYS A 284 -14.98 -11.70 4.84
N LYS A 285 -14.16 -11.73 5.89
CA LYS A 285 -14.57 -11.25 7.22
C LYS A 285 -14.48 -9.73 7.22
N ILE A 286 -15.43 -9.07 6.56
CA ILE A 286 -15.67 -7.65 6.77
C ILE A 286 -16.70 -7.57 7.89
N GLU A 287 -16.26 -7.71 9.13
CA GLU A 287 -17.05 -7.27 10.28
C GLU A 287 -16.68 -5.83 10.58
N VAL A 288 -17.27 -4.88 9.85
CA VAL A 288 -17.55 -3.57 10.43
C VAL A 288 -18.99 -3.64 10.92
N SER A 289 -19.18 -4.24 12.10
CA SER A 289 -20.46 -4.15 12.80
C SER A 289 -20.34 -3.11 13.90
N ALA A 290 -21.24 -2.14 13.91
CA ALA A 290 -21.58 -1.43 15.13
C ALA A 290 -22.25 -2.48 16.04
N LYS A 291 -21.55 -2.93 17.09
CA LYS A 291 -22.00 -4.01 17.98
C LYS A 291 -22.78 -3.46 19.17
N ALA A 292 -23.70 -2.53 18.91
CA ALA A 292 -24.68 -2.11 19.90
C ALA A 292 -25.62 -3.31 20.17
N ASP A 293 -25.83 -3.65 21.44
CA ASP A 293 -26.80 -4.64 21.94
C ASP A 293 -26.49 -6.15 21.77
N GLN A 294 -25.27 -6.54 21.41
CA GLN A 294 -24.88 -7.95 21.43
C GLN A 294 -24.74 -8.43 22.89
N LYS A 295 -25.59 -9.33 23.40
CA LYS A 295 -25.39 -9.86 24.75
C LYS A 295 -24.12 -10.72 24.78
N ASP A 296 -23.23 -10.41 25.73
CA ASP A 296 -22.02 -11.19 26.06
C ASP A 296 -20.85 -11.11 25.06
N LEU A 297 -20.64 -9.96 24.41
CA LEU A 297 -19.43 -9.72 23.61
C LEU A 297 -18.19 -9.60 24.52
N THR A 298 -17.21 -10.48 24.35
CA THR A 298 -15.94 -10.46 25.11
C THR A 298 -14.76 -9.87 24.35
N HIS A 299 -14.73 -9.99 23.01
CA HIS A 299 -13.65 -9.43 22.18
C HIS A 299 -14.20 -8.69 20.96
N SER A 300 -13.56 -7.58 20.58
CA SER A 300 -13.89 -6.82 19.37
C SER A 300 -12.66 -6.49 18.54
N ALA A 301 -12.78 -6.57 17.22
CA ALA A 301 -11.73 -6.17 16.28
C ALA A 301 -12.35 -5.32 15.16
N ASN A 302 -11.75 -4.17 14.85
CA ASN A 302 -12.14 -3.26 13.77
C ASN A 302 -13.61 -2.76 13.85
N GLY A 303 -14.15 -2.61 15.07
CA GLY A 303 -15.57 -2.28 15.29
C GLY A 303 -15.81 -1.09 16.22
N VAL A 304 -17.07 -0.61 16.24
CA VAL A 304 -17.56 0.36 17.23
C VAL A 304 -18.41 -0.39 18.26
N VAL A 305 -18.03 -0.30 19.53
CA VAL A 305 -18.67 -1.02 20.64
C VAL A 305 -19.15 -0.02 21.69
N ALA A 306 -20.44 -0.07 22.01
CA ALA A 306 -21.07 0.69 23.08
C ALA A 306 -21.97 -0.22 23.92
N ASP A 307 -22.23 0.15 25.18
CA ASP A 307 -23.21 -0.50 26.07
C ASP A 307 -22.99 -2.01 26.31
N GLN A 308 -21.73 -2.45 26.36
CA GLN A 308 -21.38 -3.84 26.64
C GLN A 308 -21.02 -4.02 28.12
N LYS A 309 -21.28 -5.22 28.66
CA LYS A 309 -20.98 -5.53 30.08
C LYS A 309 -19.77 -6.44 30.26
N SER A 310 -19.41 -7.18 29.23
CA SER A 310 -18.49 -8.31 29.31
C SER A 310 -17.28 -8.19 28.37
N LEU A 311 -17.07 -7.02 27.76
CA LEU A 311 -15.97 -6.78 26.84
C LEU A 311 -14.64 -6.76 27.61
N THR A 312 -13.70 -7.62 27.24
CA THR A 312 -12.36 -7.65 27.83
C THR A 312 -11.35 -6.98 26.91
N ASP A 313 -11.42 -7.23 25.60
CA ASP A 313 -10.36 -6.77 24.67
C ASP A 313 -10.92 -6.12 23.40
N ALA A 314 -10.24 -5.08 22.93
CA ALA A 314 -10.58 -4.36 21.69
C ALA A 314 -9.35 -4.03 20.85
N VAL A 315 -9.41 -4.29 19.54
CA VAL A 315 -8.31 -4.01 18.60
C VAL A 315 -8.81 -3.18 17.43
N ASN A 316 -8.10 -2.10 17.08
CA ASN A 316 -8.36 -1.22 15.93
C ASN A 316 -9.81 -0.67 15.89
N GLY A 317 -10.42 -0.39 17.05
CA GLY A 317 -11.84 -0.04 17.15
C GLY A 317 -12.13 1.18 18.03
N VAL A 318 -13.41 1.54 18.14
CA VAL A 318 -13.90 2.57 19.07
C VAL A 318 -14.72 1.88 20.15
N VAL A 319 -14.43 2.17 21.42
CA VAL A 319 -15.15 1.61 22.56
C VAL A 319 -15.66 2.73 23.46
N ALA A 320 -16.96 2.76 23.72
CA ALA A 320 -17.63 3.72 24.59
C ALA A 320 -18.56 3.03 25.61
N ASP A 321 -18.90 3.74 26.69
CA ASP A 321 -19.95 3.35 27.65
C ASP A 321 -19.78 1.96 28.28
N GLN A 322 -18.54 1.58 28.62
CA GLN A 322 -18.21 0.29 29.23
C GLN A 322 -17.94 0.41 30.73
N LYS A 323 -18.18 -0.66 31.50
CA LYS A 323 -17.75 -0.68 32.91
C LYS A 323 -16.26 -0.93 33.07
N ASN A 324 -15.72 -1.94 32.40
CA ASN A 324 -14.31 -2.32 32.49
C ASN A 324 -13.85 -2.77 31.10
N LEU A 325 -12.59 -2.51 30.76
CA LEU A 325 -11.87 -3.09 29.64
C LEU A 325 -10.51 -3.58 30.13
N ALA A 326 -10.07 -4.76 29.75
CA ALA A 326 -8.74 -5.24 30.08
C ALA A 326 -7.71 -4.57 29.17
N GLU A 327 -7.85 -4.75 27.85
CA GLU A 327 -6.84 -4.31 26.87
C GLU A 327 -7.46 -3.58 25.68
N SER A 328 -6.76 -2.55 25.19
CA SER A 328 -7.07 -1.89 23.92
C SER A 328 -5.83 -1.61 23.08
N ASP A 329 -5.85 -2.05 21.82
CA ASP A 329 -4.74 -1.84 20.88
C ASP A 329 -5.19 -1.02 19.66
N ASN A 330 -4.45 0.05 19.34
CA ASN A 330 -4.68 0.93 18.18
C ASN A 330 -6.12 1.47 18.10
N GLY A 331 -6.77 1.69 19.23
CA GLY A 331 -8.19 2.07 19.33
C GLY A 331 -8.44 3.43 19.97
N VAL A 332 -9.73 3.82 20.01
CA VAL A 332 -10.22 4.98 20.77
C VAL A 332 -11.14 4.48 21.87
N VAL A 333 -10.84 4.83 23.11
CA VAL A 333 -11.58 4.41 24.30
C VAL A 333 -12.09 5.64 25.05
N VAL A 334 -13.40 5.75 25.21
CA VAL A 334 -14.06 6.90 25.87
C VAL A 334 -15.09 6.39 26.90
N ASP A 335 -15.40 7.18 27.93
CA ASP A 335 -16.49 6.92 28.88
C ASP A 335 -16.48 5.51 29.51
N GLN A 336 -15.34 5.09 30.07
CA GLN A 336 -15.27 3.86 30.87
C GLN A 336 -14.88 4.15 32.32
N LYS A 337 -15.07 3.16 33.21
CA LYS A 337 -14.60 3.30 34.60
C LYS A 337 -13.15 2.88 34.74
N ASN A 338 -12.77 1.74 34.16
CA ASN A 338 -11.44 1.17 34.31
C ASN A 338 -10.95 0.57 32.99
N ILE A 339 -9.70 0.86 32.65
CA ILE A 339 -8.94 0.17 31.61
C ILE A 339 -7.61 -0.31 32.21
N THR A 340 -7.19 -1.55 31.92
CA THR A 340 -5.90 -2.05 32.43
C THR A 340 -4.78 -1.53 31.55
N ASN A 341 -4.76 -1.91 30.26
CA ASN A 341 -3.69 -1.57 29.33
C ASN A 341 -4.23 -0.93 28.05
N SER A 342 -3.52 0.07 27.53
CA SER A 342 -3.77 0.66 26.22
C SER A 342 -2.49 0.85 25.43
N VAL A 343 -2.43 0.36 24.19
CA VAL A 343 -1.26 0.48 23.32
C VAL A 343 -1.64 1.21 22.02
N ASN A 344 -0.85 2.23 21.63
CA ASN A 344 -0.99 2.99 20.38
C ASN A 344 -2.39 3.61 20.16
N GLY A 345 -3.11 3.93 21.23
CA GLY A 345 -4.51 4.36 21.20
C GLY A 345 -4.76 5.73 21.83
N ILE A 346 -6.02 6.16 21.80
CA ILE A 346 -6.51 7.36 22.50
C ILE A 346 -7.45 6.91 23.62
N VAL A 347 -7.23 7.39 24.85
CA VAL A 347 -8.06 7.08 26.01
C VAL A 347 -8.52 8.37 26.69
N ALA A 348 -9.83 8.59 26.80
CA ALA A 348 -10.43 9.79 27.39
C ALA A 348 -11.55 9.46 28.40
N ASP A 349 -11.82 10.38 29.33
CA ASP A 349 -12.96 10.34 30.27
C ASP A 349 -13.01 9.09 31.17
N GLN A 350 -11.86 8.70 31.74
CA GLN A 350 -11.72 7.48 32.55
C GLN A 350 -11.52 7.78 34.04
N LYS A 351 -11.91 6.84 34.91
CA LYS A 351 -11.52 6.92 36.33
C LYS A 351 -10.13 6.35 36.59
N ASN A 352 -9.80 5.18 36.02
CA ASN A 352 -8.52 4.51 36.25
C ASN A 352 -7.94 3.92 34.96
N LEU A 353 -6.66 4.15 34.70
CA LEU A 353 -5.82 3.47 33.71
C LEU A 353 -4.57 2.93 34.41
N ALA A 354 -4.26 1.64 34.24
CA ALA A 354 -3.03 1.09 34.80
C ALA A 354 -1.83 1.46 33.91
N GLU A 355 -1.82 1.08 32.64
CA GLU A 355 -0.68 1.30 31.75
C GLU A 355 -1.08 1.83 30.37
N SER A 356 -0.29 2.77 29.85
CA SER A 356 -0.45 3.29 28.49
C SER A 356 0.89 3.36 27.75
N ASP A 357 0.94 2.78 26.55
CA ASP A 357 2.13 2.75 25.71
C ASP A 357 1.86 3.42 24.36
N ASN A 358 2.68 4.40 23.98
CA ASN A 358 2.63 5.11 22.68
C ASN A 358 1.24 5.75 22.36
N GLY A 359 0.49 6.15 23.38
CA GLY A 359 -0.89 6.64 23.24
C GLY A 359 -1.10 8.10 23.65
N VAL A 360 -2.34 8.57 23.54
CA VAL A 360 -2.82 9.85 24.07
C VAL A 360 -3.84 9.60 25.16
N VAL A 361 -3.61 10.15 26.35
CA VAL A 361 -4.43 9.97 27.54
C VAL A 361 -4.92 11.33 28.04
N VAL A 362 -6.23 11.54 28.13
CA VAL A 362 -6.84 12.83 28.48
C VAL A 362 -7.95 12.64 29.52
N ASP A 363 -8.18 13.64 30.38
CA ASP A 363 -9.31 13.70 31.33
C ASP A 363 -9.40 12.47 32.26
N GLN A 364 -8.26 12.09 32.85
CA GLN A 364 -8.16 10.90 33.71
C GLN A 364 -7.99 11.22 35.19
N LYS A 365 -8.69 10.49 36.07
CA LYS A 365 -8.46 10.65 37.52
C LYS A 365 -7.15 10.00 37.97
N ASN A 366 -6.88 8.76 37.58
CA ASN A 366 -5.70 8.00 37.99
C ASN A 366 -5.04 7.31 36.79
N VAL A 367 -3.75 7.56 36.59
CA VAL A 367 -2.90 6.87 35.61
C VAL A 367 -1.70 6.31 36.38
N THR A 368 -1.49 4.99 36.33
CA THR A 368 -0.32 4.41 37.03
C THR A 368 0.94 4.69 36.22
N ASN A 369 1.02 4.14 35.00
CA ASN A 369 2.20 4.27 34.14
C ASN A 369 1.84 4.78 32.74
N SER A 370 2.68 5.66 32.19
CA SER A 370 2.65 6.02 30.76
C SER A 370 4.05 5.96 30.15
N VAL A 371 4.16 5.34 28.98
CA VAL A 371 5.42 5.19 28.23
C VAL A 371 5.24 5.74 26.82
N ASN A 372 6.15 6.62 26.37
CA ASN A 372 6.18 7.19 25.02
C ASN A 372 4.86 7.87 24.56
N GLY A 373 4.04 8.36 25.50
CA GLY A 373 2.71 8.91 25.24
C GLY A 373 2.58 10.41 25.55
N VAL A 374 1.38 10.95 25.27
CA VAL A 374 0.97 12.29 25.73
C VAL A 374 -0.12 12.11 26.77
N VAL A 375 0.05 12.72 27.94
CA VAL A 375 -0.95 12.74 29.00
C VAL A 375 -1.34 14.17 29.33
N ALA A 376 -2.63 14.45 29.45
CA ALA A 376 -3.16 15.78 29.74
C ALA A 376 -4.37 15.71 30.70
N ASP A 377 -4.61 16.79 31.45
CA ASP A 377 -5.79 16.97 32.31
C ASP A 377 -6.06 15.81 33.30
N GLN A 378 -5.00 15.37 33.98
CA GLN A 378 -5.01 14.27 34.93
C GLN A 378 -4.84 14.69 36.39
N LYS A 379 -5.35 13.89 37.34
CA LYS A 379 -5.20 14.17 38.78
C LYS A 379 -4.07 13.42 39.47
N ASN A 380 -3.87 12.14 39.17
CA ASN A 380 -2.91 11.28 39.88
C ASN A 380 -2.10 10.41 38.89
N LEU A 381 -1.05 10.98 38.29
CA LEU A 381 -0.04 10.23 37.52
C LEU A 381 1.03 9.70 38.46
N THR A 382 1.34 8.40 38.39
CA THR A 382 2.43 7.82 39.20
C THR A 382 3.77 7.95 38.48
N ASP A 383 3.89 7.43 37.26
CA ASP A 383 5.12 7.48 36.47
C ASP A 383 4.87 7.78 34.97
N SER A 384 5.76 8.60 34.37
CA SER A 384 5.78 8.89 32.93
C SER A 384 7.20 8.73 32.40
N VAL A 385 7.38 7.87 31.39
CA VAL A 385 8.67 7.51 30.80
C VAL A 385 8.66 7.90 29.32
N ASN A 386 9.61 8.73 28.88
CA ASN A 386 9.77 9.15 27.49
C ASN A 386 8.51 9.79 26.84
N GLY A 387 7.60 10.33 27.66
CA GLY A 387 6.35 10.98 27.23
C GLY A 387 6.26 12.47 27.63
N VAL A 388 5.15 13.11 27.25
CA VAL A 388 4.77 14.48 27.65
C VAL A 388 3.59 14.38 28.61
N SER A 389 3.66 14.95 29.81
CA SER A 389 2.62 14.84 30.85
C SER A 389 2.16 16.16 31.42
#